data_AF-A0A7J4IHT9-F1
#
_entry.id   AF-A0A7J4IHT9-F1
#
_cell.length_a   1.000
_cell.length_b   1.000
_cell.length_c   1.000
_cell.angle_alpha   90.00
_cell.angle_beta   90.00
_cell.angle_gamma   90.00
#
_symmetry.space_group_name_H-M   'P 1'
#
loop_
_entity.id
_entity.type
_entity.pdbx_description
1 polymer ?
#
loop_
_entity_poly.entity_id
_entity_poly.type
_entity_poly.pdbx_seq_one_letter_code
_entity_poly.pdbx_strand_id
1 'polypeptide(L)'
;MTIVIAARNSPEHDRDRADFVCDGRTDVAVLAQALAVPGAEIELSAGDFDVNAGFTSAGNRYLRPSENVTVRGAGPGLTRLVA
;
A
#
# COMPACT_ATOMS: atom_id res chain seq x y z
N MET A 1 2.13 0.89 15.63
CA MET A 1 3.35 0.50 14.87
C MET A 1 3.22 1.09 13.49
N THR A 2 4.24 1.78 12.99
CA THR A 2 4.20 2.41 11.67
C THR A 2 4.85 1.48 10.65
N ILE A 3 4.20 1.29 9.50
CA ILE A 3 4.71 0.53 8.35
C ILE A 3 4.79 1.50 7.16
N VAL A 4 5.98 1.72 6.63
CA VAL A 4 6.22 2.61 5.49
C VAL A 4 6.35 1.77 4.23
N ILE A 5 5.50 2.03 3.23
CA ILE A 5 5.47 1.30 1.97
C ILE A 5 5.69 2.28 0.83
N ALA A 6 6.74 2.04 0.06
CA ALA A 6 7.06 2.86 -1.10
C ALA A 6 6.63 2.21 -2.40
N ALA A 7 6.04 2.99 -3.31
CA ALA A 7 5.77 2.56 -4.69
C ALA A 7 7.09 2.34 -5.45
N ARG A 8 7.10 1.50 -6.48
CA ARG A 8 8.32 1.26 -7.27
C ARG A 8 8.91 2.53 -7.92
N ASN A 9 8.04 3.46 -8.29
CA ASN A 9 8.35 4.71 -9.00
C ASN A 9 8.37 5.93 -8.06
N SER A 10 8.37 5.69 -6.75
CA SER A 10 8.56 6.75 -5.75
C SER A 10 9.99 7.31 -5.79
N PRO A 11 10.20 8.54 -5.30
CA PRO A 11 11.54 9.12 -5.16
C PRO A 11 12.50 8.19 -4.39
N GLU A 12 13.79 8.25 -4.70
CA GLU A 12 14.79 7.38 -4.07
C GLU A 12 14.78 7.48 -2.54
N HIS A 13 14.72 8.70 -2.00
CA HIS A 13 14.64 8.92 -0.55
C HIS A 13 13.38 8.32 0.10
N ASP A 14 12.30 8.12 -0.65
CA ASP A 14 11.09 7.44 -0.15
C ASP A 14 11.26 5.92 -0.12
N ARG A 15 12.00 5.36 -1.07
CA ARG A 15 12.31 3.92 -1.10
C ARG A 15 13.33 3.55 -0.03
N ASP A 16 14.33 4.39 0.21
CA ASP A 16 15.38 4.15 1.21
C ASP A 16 14.85 4.12 2.65
N ARG A 17 13.76 4.87 2.92
CA ARG A 17 13.11 4.93 4.24
C ARG A 17 11.99 3.89 4.42
N ALA A 18 11.66 3.13 3.39
CA ALA A 18 10.52 2.22 3.41
C ALA A 18 10.88 0.87 4.03
N ASP A 19 9.95 0.31 4.79
CA ASP A 19 10.03 -1.08 5.25
C ASP A 19 9.82 -2.04 4.08
N PHE A 20 8.98 -1.63 3.11
CA PHE A 20 8.69 -2.38 1.90
C PHE A 20 8.70 -1.48 0.67
N VAL A 21 9.36 -1.94 -0.40
CA VAL A 21 9.30 -1.30 -1.71
C VAL A 21 8.54 -2.21 -2.66
N CYS A 22 7.43 -1.70 -3.18
CA CYS A 22 6.59 -2.36 -4.17
C CYS A 22 7.32 -2.55 -5.51
N ASP A 23 6.94 -3.58 -6.27
CA ASP A 23 7.54 -3.91 -7.58
C ASP A 23 6.62 -3.57 -8.76
N GLY A 24 5.39 -3.14 -8.48
CA GLY A 24 4.33 -2.88 -9.45
C GLY A 24 3.79 -4.14 -10.11
N ARG A 25 3.84 -5.29 -9.41
CA ARG A 25 3.23 -6.56 -9.81
C ARG A 25 2.54 -7.25 -8.63
N THR A 26 3.13 -7.16 -7.45
CA THR A 26 2.67 -7.84 -6.22
C THR A 26 2.25 -6.86 -5.13
N ASP A 27 2.10 -5.58 -5.48
CA ASP A 27 1.81 -4.50 -4.52
C ASP A 27 0.56 -4.78 -3.70
N VAL A 28 -0.48 -5.37 -4.32
CA VAL A 28 -1.69 -5.76 -3.60
C VAL A 28 -1.44 -6.75 -2.47
N ALA A 29 -0.48 -7.66 -2.60
CA ALA A 29 -0.15 -8.63 -1.57
C ALA A 29 0.61 -7.96 -0.41
N VAL A 30 1.53 -7.05 -0.74
CA VAL A 30 2.26 -6.23 0.24
C VAL A 30 1.29 -5.36 1.03
N LEU A 31 0.39 -4.66 0.35
CA LEU A 31 -0.64 -3.83 0.97
C LEU A 31 -1.59 -4.67 1.83
N ALA A 32 -2.06 -5.82 1.33
CA ALA A 32 -2.93 -6.70 2.09
C ALA A 32 -2.28 -7.23 3.37
N GLN A 33 -0.98 -7.57 3.31
CA GLN A 33 -0.22 -8.02 4.48
C GLN A 33 -0.11 -6.92 5.53
N ALA A 34 0.25 -5.70 5.12
CA ALA A 34 0.35 -4.57 6.05
C ALA A 34 -1.00 -4.22 6.67
N LEU A 35 -2.07 -4.21 5.86
CA LEU A 35 -3.44 -3.94 6.30
C LEU A 35 -4.00 -5.01 7.24
N ALA A 36 -3.48 -6.24 7.21
CA ALA A 36 -3.90 -7.31 8.10
C ALA A 36 -3.41 -7.11 9.55
N VAL A 37 -2.45 -6.22 9.80
CA VAL A 37 -1.89 -5.97 11.14
C VAL A 37 -2.81 -5.05 11.95
N PRO A 38 -3.47 -5.52 13.02
CA PRO A 38 -4.36 -4.69 13.82
C PRO A 38 -3.66 -3.48 14.45
N GLY A 39 -4.28 -2.30 14.41
CA GLY A 39 -3.74 -1.08 14.99
C GLY A 39 -2.50 -0.50 14.29
N ALA A 40 -2.18 -0.97 13.07
CA ALA A 40 -1.06 -0.43 12.30
C ALA A 40 -1.37 0.97 11.75
N GLU A 41 -0.33 1.81 11.69
CA GLU A 41 -0.32 3.03 10.91
C GLU A 41 0.47 2.77 9.64
N ILE A 42 -0.17 2.84 8.48
CA ILE A 42 0.46 2.58 7.19
C ILE A 42 0.68 3.90 6.47
N GLU A 43 1.93 4.19 6.13
CA GLU A 43 2.31 5.35 5.32
C GLU A 43 2.67 4.88 3.91
N LEU A 44 1.96 5.39 2.91
CA LEU A 44 2.20 5.14 1.50
C LEU A 44 2.92 6.34 0.90
N SER A 45 4.04 6.08 0.23
CA SER A 45 4.77 7.11 -0.52
C SER A 45 3.93 7.69 -1.67
N ALA A 46 4.44 8.76 -2.29
CA ALA A 46 3.98 9.13 -3.62
C ALA A 46 4.35 8.03 -4.64
N GLY A 47 3.59 7.89 -5.71
CA GLY A 47 3.77 6.90 -6.77
C GLY A 47 2.55 6.03 -7.01
N ASP A 48 2.72 5.03 -7.87
CA ASP A 48 1.66 4.13 -8.32
C ASP A 48 1.81 2.74 -7.66
N PHE A 49 0.73 2.27 -7.04
CA PHE A 49 0.61 0.94 -6.46
C PHE A 49 -0.36 0.10 -7.29
N ASP A 50 0.11 -1.02 -7.84
CA ASP A 50 -0.70 -1.93 -8.64
C ASP A 50 -1.60 -2.83 -7.77
N VAL A 51 -2.89 -2.54 -7.78
CA VAL A 51 -3.93 -3.28 -7.05
C VAL A 51 -4.79 -4.17 -7.96
N ASN A 52 -4.40 -4.38 -9.22
CA ASN A 52 -5.18 -5.14 -10.20
C ASN A 52 -5.36 -6.63 -9.82
N ALA A 53 -4.41 -7.20 -9.06
CA ALA A 53 -4.41 -8.62 -8.71
C ALA A 53 -5.25 -9.00 -7.48
N GLY A 54 -5.84 -8.02 -6.76
CA GLY A 54 -6.60 -8.30 -5.52
C GLY A 54 -8.06 -8.62 -5.78
N PHE A 55 -8.39 -9.85 -6.14
CA PHE A 55 -9.79 -10.30 -6.13
C PHE A 55 -10.15 -10.92 -4.79
N THR A 56 -11.24 -10.44 -4.18
CA THR A 56 -11.91 -11.16 -3.09
C THR A 56 -12.61 -12.41 -3.64
N SER A 57 -12.99 -13.35 -2.77
CA SER A 57 -13.82 -14.52 -3.16
C SER A 57 -15.15 -14.13 -3.80
N ALA A 58 -15.62 -12.90 -3.60
CA ALA A 58 -16.81 -12.32 -4.21
C ALA A 58 -16.53 -11.60 -5.56
N GLY A 59 -15.31 -11.69 -6.09
CA GLY A 59 -14.92 -11.03 -7.35
C GLY A 59 -14.70 -9.51 -7.25
N ASN A 60 -14.80 -8.94 -6.05
CA ASN A 60 -14.60 -7.50 -5.82
C ASN A 60 -13.14 -7.17 -5.53
N ARG A 61 -12.69 -5.98 -5.95
CA ARG A 61 -11.33 -5.47 -5.74
C ARG A 61 -11.28 -4.47 -4.58
N TYR A 62 -11.32 -4.97 -3.34
CA TYR A 62 -11.14 -4.11 -2.17
C TYR A 62 -10.06 -4.65 -1.25
N LEU A 63 -9.20 -3.75 -0.79
CA LEU A 63 -8.29 -3.97 0.31
C LEU A 63 -9.07 -3.73 1.61
N ARG A 64 -9.07 -4.71 2.52
CA ARG A 64 -9.80 -4.62 3.79
C ARG A 64 -8.81 -4.48 4.95
N PRO A 65 -8.72 -3.29 5.56
CA PRO A 65 -7.94 -3.12 6.78
C PRO A 65 -8.51 -3.95 7.93
N SER A 66 -7.63 -4.48 8.78
CA SER A 66 -7.96 -4.98 10.11
C SER A 66 -8.44 -3.85 11.02
N GLU A 67 -8.92 -4.21 12.21
CA GLU A 67 -9.39 -3.24 13.19
C GLU A 67 -8.34 -2.18 13.54
N ASN A 68 -8.79 -0.93 13.67
CA ASN A 68 -8.00 0.23 14.09
C ASN A 68 -6.79 0.55 13.19
N VAL A 69 -6.78 0.08 11.94
CA VAL A 69 -5.73 0.45 10.98
C VAL A 69 -5.97 1.85 10.43
N THR A 70 -4.91 2.66 10.42
CA THR A 70 -4.89 3.98 9.77
C THR A 70 -4.01 3.93 8.54
N VAL A 71 -4.48 4.47 7.41
CA VAL A 71 -3.70 4.55 6.17
C VAL A 71 -3.55 6.01 5.77
N ARG A 72 -2.33 6.42 5.46
CA ARG A 72 -1.99 7.77 5.01
C ARG A 72 -1.24 7.68 3.68
N GLY A 73 -1.68 8.43 2.68
CA GLY A 73 -0.91 8.66 1.46
C GLY A 73 -0.20 10.02 1.51
N ALA A 74 0.76 10.20 0.61
CA ALA A 74 1.46 11.47 0.42
C ALA A 74 0.55 12.63 -0.03
N GLY A 75 -0.65 12.31 -0.54
CA GLY A 75 -1.69 13.28 -0.85
C GLY A 75 -2.55 12.86 -2.05
N PRO A 76 -3.69 13.54 -2.28
CA PRO A 76 -4.54 13.28 -3.44
C PRO A 76 -3.76 13.42 -4.75
N GLY A 77 -3.82 12.38 -5.60
CA GLY A 77 -3.10 12.34 -6.88
C GLY A 77 -1.60 12.07 -6.79
N LEU A 78 -1.02 12.09 -5.58
CA LEU A 78 0.39 11.75 -5.35
C LEU A 78 0.55 10.27 -5.01
N THR A 79 -0.27 9.74 -4.10
CA THR A 79 -0.38 8.30 -3.88
C THR A 79 -1.53 7.77 -4.73
N ARG A 80 -1.24 6.87 -5.67
CA ARG A 80 -2.22 6.37 -6.64
C ARG A 80 -2.35 4.86 -6.52
N LEU A 81 -3.56 4.38 -6.26
CA LEU A 81 -3.91 2.97 -6.38
C LEU A 81 -4.43 2.75 -7.81
N VAL A 82 -3.73 1.94 -8.60
CA VAL A 82 -4.03 1.70 -10.01
C VAL A 82 -4.39 0.23 -10.24
N ALA A 83 -5.34 -0.04 -11.12
CA ALA A 83 -5.84 -1.39 -11.42
C ALA A 83 -6.01 -1.61 -12.93
#